data_AF-A0AAP0RMJ7-F1
#
_entry.id   AF-A0AAP0RMJ7-F1
#
_cell.length_a   1.000
_cell.length_b   1.000
_cell.length_c   1.000
_cell.angle_alpha   90.00
_cell.angle_beta   90.00
_cell.angle_gamma   90.00
#
_symmetry.space_group_name_H-M   'P 1'
#
loop_
_entity.id
_entity.type
_entity.pdbx_description
1 polymer ?
#
loop_
_entity_poly.entity_id
_entity_poly.type
_entity_poly.pdbx_seq_one_letter_code
_entity_poly.pdbx_strand_id
1 'polypeptide(L)'
;MPPLEIHRVCLPPNQTTLHKLKHRLSEIFFTDDPLHRFKNQTLFTRVILGLQYFFPIFEWGSNYSFKLLRSDVISGLTIASLAIPQGISYAKLANLPPIVGLYSSFVPPLIYSILGSSRHLAVGPVSIASLVMGTMLSEVVSYSEEPILYLKLAFTATFFAGLFQASLGLLRLGFIIDFLSKATLIGFMAGSAVIVSLQQLKGLLGIVHFTSKMGIIPVLSSVFEHREEVRGFNYEE
;
A
#
# COMPACT_ATOMS: atom_id res chain seq x y z
N MET A 1 20.75 37.43 32.26
CA MET A 1 21.28 36.22 31.58
C MET A 1 21.12 35.05 32.54
N PRO A 2 20.36 34.00 32.20
CA PRO A 2 20.30 32.78 33.01
C PRO A 2 21.66 32.04 32.97
N PRO A 3 22.09 31.40 34.06
CA PRO A 3 23.37 30.69 34.13
C PRO A 3 23.36 29.44 33.21
N LEU A 4 24.47 29.19 32.52
CA LEU A 4 24.67 27.99 31.70
C LEU A 4 24.66 26.73 32.59
N GLU A 5 23.62 25.92 32.48
CA GLU A 5 23.60 24.56 33.02
C GLU A 5 24.55 23.67 32.20
N ILE A 6 25.72 23.37 32.78
CA ILE A 6 26.69 22.44 32.19
C ILE A 6 26.18 21.02 32.43
N HIS A 7 25.43 20.47 31.48
CA HIS A 7 24.99 19.09 31.53
C HIS A 7 26.19 18.16 31.29
N ARG A 8 26.71 17.55 32.36
CA ARG A 8 27.77 16.54 32.25
C ARG A 8 27.20 15.28 31.59
N VAL A 9 27.49 15.09 30.31
CA VAL A 9 27.14 13.87 29.58
C VAL A 9 28.02 12.73 30.11
N CYS A 10 27.43 11.77 30.81
CA CYS A 10 28.14 10.55 31.22
C CYS A 10 28.62 9.81 29.97
N LEU A 11 29.91 9.47 29.91
CA LEU A 11 30.44 8.62 28.85
C LEU A 11 29.76 7.24 28.92
N PRO A 12 29.27 6.69 27.79
CA PRO A 12 28.65 5.38 27.79
C PRO A 12 29.66 4.31 28.23
N PRO A 13 29.21 3.27 28.97
CA PRO A 13 30.09 2.21 29.43
C PRO A 13 30.78 1.51 28.26
N ASN A 14 32.03 1.08 28.46
CA ASN A 14 32.82 0.43 27.42
C ASN A 14 32.23 -0.96 27.09
N GLN A 15 31.46 -1.04 25.99
CA GLN A 15 30.93 -2.30 25.47
C GLN A 15 31.89 -2.91 24.44
N THR A 16 32.05 -4.23 24.48
CA THR A 16 32.81 -5.01 23.48
C THR A 16 32.23 -4.87 22.07
N THR A 17 33.08 -4.90 21.04
CA THR A 17 32.68 -4.71 19.63
C THR A 17 31.63 -5.72 19.15
N LEU A 18 31.73 -6.97 19.60
CA LEU A 18 30.72 -8.01 19.34
C LEU A 18 29.39 -7.73 20.04
N HIS A 19 29.42 -7.20 21.25
CA HIS A 19 28.19 -6.81 21.96
C HIS A 19 27.51 -5.63 21.26
N LYS A 20 28.27 -4.63 20.79
CA LYS A 20 27.75 -3.51 19.99
C LYS A 20 27.13 -3.99 18.66
N LEU A 21 27.77 -4.93 17.98
CA LEU A 21 27.24 -5.51 16.75
C LEU A 21 25.96 -6.29 17.00
N LYS A 22 25.95 -7.17 18.02
CA LYS A 22 24.76 -7.92 18.42
C LYS A 22 23.62 -7.01 18.86
N HIS A 23 23.93 -5.96 19.62
CA HIS A 23 22.95 -4.98 20.07
C HIS A 23 22.36 -4.21 18.89
N ARG A 24 23.19 -3.70 17.97
CA ARG A 24 22.71 -3.03 16.75
C ARG A 24 21.86 -3.96 15.89
N LEU A 25 22.30 -5.20 15.66
CA LEU A 25 21.51 -6.17 14.91
C LEU A 25 20.18 -6.47 15.61
N SER A 26 20.19 -6.60 16.94
CA SER A 26 18.97 -6.79 17.72
C SER A 26 18.03 -5.58 17.62
N GLU A 27 18.53 -4.35 17.70
CA GLU A 27 17.75 -3.12 17.50
C GLU A 27 17.20 -3.01 16.06
N ILE A 28 17.96 -3.46 15.07
CA ILE A 28 17.52 -3.45 13.66
C ILE A 28 16.41 -4.49 13.43
N PHE A 29 16.53 -5.69 13.98
CA PHE A 29 15.50 -6.73 13.85
C PHE A 29 14.29 -6.52 14.77
N PHE A 30 14.47 -5.82 15.89
CA PHE A 30 13.47 -5.57 16.93
C PHE A 30 13.56 -4.12 17.39
N THR A 31 13.11 -3.18 16.55
CA THR A 31 13.17 -1.73 16.78
C THR A 31 12.38 -1.29 18.01
N ASP A 32 11.32 -2.02 18.33
CA ASP A 32 10.57 -1.94 19.58
C ASP A 32 10.46 -3.35 20.15
N ASP A 33 10.89 -3.58 21.39
CA ASP A 33 10.69 -4.84 22.10
C ASP A 33 9.18 -5.03 22.33
N PRO A 34 8.44 -5.77 21.48
CA PRO A 34 6.97 -5.79 21.56
C PRO A 34 6.52 -6.55 22.83
N LEU A 35 7.44 -7.34 23.39
CA LEU A 35 7.25 -8.20 24.55
C LEU A 35 7.45 -7.46 25.88
N HIS A 36 7.92 -6.21 25.88
CA HIS A 36 8.08 -5.45 27.13
C HIS A 36 6.72 -5.22 27.82
N ARG A 37 5.64 -5.01 27.06
CA ARG A 37 4.24 -4.93 27.57
C ARG A 37 3.77 -6.23 28.27
N PHE A 38 4.39 -7.37 27.96
CA PHE A 38 4.01 -8.68 28.50
C PHE A 38 4.76 -9.04 29.79
N LYS A 39 5.85 -8.32 30.10
CA LYS A 39 6.66 -8.53 31.29
C LYS A 39 5.86 -8.07 32.52
N ASN A 40 5.82 -8.92 33.56
CA ASN A 40 5.08 -8.71 34.83
C ASN A 40 3.53 -8.77 34.78
N GLN A 41 2.94 -9.33 33.73
CA GLN A 41 1.48 -9.51 33.60
C GLN A 41 1.03 -10.94 33.95
N THR A 42 -0.21 -11.12 34.41
CA THR A 42 -0.82 -12.45 34.67
C THR A 42 -1.01 -13.25 33.38
N LEU A 43 -1.11 -14.58 33.46
CA LEU A 43 -1.26 -15.47 32.29
C LEU A 43 -2.46 -15.08 31.40
N PHE A 44 -3.57 -14.66 32.02
CA PHE A 44 -4.77 -14.22 31.30
C PHE A 44 -4.54 -12.90 30.55
N THR A 45 -3.90 -11.92 31.21
CA THR A 45 -3.56 -10.64 30.56
C THR A 45 -2.55 -10.81 29.43
N ARG A 46 -1.63 -11.78 29.52
CA ARG A 46 -0.71 -12.11 28.43
C ARG A 46 -1.43 -12.65 27.19
N VAL A 47 -2.46 -13.48 27.36
CA VAL A 47 -3.27 -13.98 26.25
C VAL A 47 -4.05 -12.84 25.59
N ILE A 48 -4.63 -11.94 26.38
CA ILE A 48 -5.35 -10.76 25.87
C ILE A 48 -4.41 -9.82 25.11
N LEU A 49 -3.23 -9.52 25.66
CA LEU A 49 -2.23 -8.69 25.01
C LEU A 49 -1.71 -9.33 23.72
N GLY A 50 -1.58 -10.66 23.68
CA GLY A 50 -1.23 -11.39 22.47
C GLY A 50 -2.31 -11.27 21.41
N LEU A 51 -3.57 -11.39 21.80
CA LEU A 51 -4.70 -11.23 20.89
C LEU A 51 -4.81 -9.79 20.38
N GLN A 52 -4.59 -8.78 21.22
CA GLN A 52 -4.54 -7.36 20.81
C GLN A 52 -3.38 -7.07 19.86
N TYR A 53 -2.25 -7.78 20.01
CA TYR A 53 -1.11 -7.65 19.11
C TYR A 53 -1.40 -8.19 17.70
N PHE A 54 -2.12 -9.32 17.59
CA PHE A 54 -2.52 -9.90 16.30
C PHE A 54 -3.78 -9.27 15.70
N PHE A 55 -4.68 -8.80 16.56
CA PHE A 55 -5.96 -8.18 16.18
C PHE A 55 -6.10 -6.83 16.88
N PRO A 56 -5.49 -5.76 16.31
CA PRO A 56 -5.54 -4.41 16.87
C PRO A 56 -6.96 -3.88 17.08
N ILE A 57 -7.95 -4.47 16.40
CA ILE A 57 -9.38 -4.17 16.55
C ILE A 57 -9.88 -4.23 18.00
N PHE A 58 -9.32 -5.11 18.84
CA PHE A 58 -9.72 -5.20 20.24
C PHE A 58 -9.17 -4.05 21.09
N GLU A 59 -8.01 -3.49 20.73
CA GLU A 59 -7.43 -2.34 21.42
C GLU A 59 -8.17 -1.05 21.02
N TRP A 60 -8.41 -0.88 19.73
CA TRP A 60 -8.93 0.37 19.20
C TRP A 60 -10.46 0.46 19.24
N GLY A 61 -11.16 -0.67 19.16
CA GLY A 61 -12.62 -0.77 19.23
C GLY A 61 -13.18 -0.46 20.62
N SER A 62 -12.47 -0.83 21.68
CA SER A 62 -12.87 -0.55 23.07
C SER A 62 -12.89 0.95 23.39
N ASN A 63 -12.05 1.74 22.73
CA ASN A 63 -11.94 3.19 22.89
C ASN A 63 -12.72 3.98 21.81
N TYR A 64 -13.59 3.31 21.04
CA TYR A 64 -14.26 3.94 19.91
C TYR A 64 -15.49 4.74 20.34
N SER A 65 -15.54 6.02 19.94
CA SER A 65 -16.64 6.92 20.30
C SER A 65 -17.60 7.14 19.13
N PHE A 66 -18.86 7.44 19.43
CA PHE A 66 -19.87 7.80 18.42
C PHE A 66 -19.49 9.05 17.60
N LYS A 67 -18.66 9.95 18.15
CA LYS A 67 -18.15 11.12 17.42
C LYS A 67 -17.17 10.68 16.32
N LEU A 68 -16.31 9.70 16.60
CA LEU A 68 -15.40 9.11 15.61
C LEU A 68 -16.19 8.38 14.52
N LEU A 69 -17.24 7.63 14.89
CA LEU A 69 -18.10 6.96 13.91
C LEU A 69 -18.69 7.94 12.88
N ARG A 70 -19.20 9.09 13.31
CA ARG A 70 -19.72 10.11 12.37
C ARG A 70 -18.63 10.62 11.42
N SER A 71 -17.43 10.86 11.93
CA SER A 71 -16.29 11.30 11.13
C SER A 71 -15.86 10.21 10.13
N ASP A 72 -15.80 8.96 10.58
CA ASP A 72 -15.38 7.80 9.79
C ASP A 72 -16.40 7.42 8.71
N VAL A 73 -17.70 7.66 8.94
CA VAL A 73 -18.73 7.47 7.91
C VAL A 73 -18.58 8.51 6.79
N ILE A 74 -18.34 9.78 7.12
CA ILE A 74 -18.17 10.84 6.13
C ILE A 74 -16.87 10.62 5.33
N SER A 75 -15.77 10.31 6.01
CA SER A 75 -14.49 10.02 5.35
C SER A 75 -14.56 8.73 4.53
N GLY A 76 -15.20 7.68 5.06
CA GLY A 76 -15.43 6.41 4.38
C GLY A 76 -16.26 6.57 3.11
N LEU A 77 -17.34 7.35 3.15
CA LEU A 77 -18.14 7.66 1.96
C LEU A 77 -17.32 8.42 0.91
N THR A 78 -16.49 9.36 1.35
CA THR A 78 -15.59 10.12 0.47
C THR A 78 -14.58 9.19 -0.20
N ILE A 79 -13.91 8.33 0.58
CA ILE A 79 -12.94 7.36 0.05
C ILE A 79 -13.62 6.34 -0.86
N ALA A 80 -14.80 5.83 -0.50
CA ALA A 80 -15.54 4.88 -1.31
C ALA A 80 -15.93 5.48 -2.67
N SER A 81 -16.38 6.74 -2.70
CA SER A 81 -16.72 7.43 -3.94
C SER A 81 -15.54 7.53 -4.93
N LEU A 82 -14.31 7.63 -4.41
CA LEU A 82 -13.09 7.65 -5.20
C LEU A 82 -12.59 6.23 -5.54
N ALA A 83 -12.71 5.29 -4.61
CA ALA A 83 -12.17 3.94 -4.74
C ALA A 83 -12.92 3.07 -5.77
N ILE A 84 -14.23 3.28 -5.94
CA ILE A 84 -15.04 2.55 -6.93
C ILE A 84 -14.58 2.82 -8.37
N PRO A 85 -14.58 4.07 -8.87
CA PRO A 85 -14.11 4.35 -10.23
C PRO A 85 -12.61 4.05 -10.39
N GLN A 86 -11.81 4.28 -9.34
CA GLN A 86 -10.39 3.95 -9.34
C GLN A 86 -10.15 2.44 -9.53
N GLY A 87 -10.85 1.59 -8.77
CA GLY A 87 -10.72 0.13 -8.88
C GLY A 87 -11.12 -0.39 -10.26
N ILE A 88 -12.20 0.13 -10.83
CA ILE A 88 -12.65 -0.21 -12.19
C ILE A 88 -11.60 0.17 -13.23
N SER A 89 -11.03 1.38 -13.12
CA SER A 89 -9.99 1.86 -14.03
C SER A 89 -8.74 0.98 -13.94
N TYR A 90 -8.32 0.61 -12.73
CA TYR A 90 -7.11 -0.18 -12.51
C TYR A 90 -7.27 -1.64 -12.95
N ALA A 91 -8.46 -2.24 -12.80
CA ALA A 91 -8.73 -3.55 -13.40
C ALA A 91 -8.58 -3.51 -14.92
N LYS A 92 -9.07 -2.45 -15.58
CA LYS A 92 -8.89 -2.27 -17.02
C LYS A 92 -7.41 -2.10 -17.42
N LEU A 93 -6.60 -1.42 -16.61
CA LEU A 93 -5.15 -1.33 -16.84
C LEU A 93 -4.45 -2.69 -16.76
N ALA A 94 -4.99 -3.62 -15.98
CA ALA A 94 -4.51 -4.99 -15.88
C ALA A 94 -5.12 -5.95 -16.91
N ASN A 95 -5.90 -5.46 -17.89
CA ASN A 95 -6.69 -6.28 -18.82
C ASN A 95 -7.63 -7.29 -18.11
N LEU A 96 -8.12 -6.93 -16.91
CA LEU A 96 -9.04 -7.75 -16.13
C LEU A 96 -10.48 -7.21 -16.17
N PRO A 97 -11.49 -8.09 -15.95
CA PRO A 97 -12.88 -7.66 -15.81
C PRO A 97 -13.05 -6.60 -14.70
N PRO A 98 -13.82 -5.51 -14.92
CA PRO A 98 -14.03 -4.45 -13.93
C PRO A 98 -14.47 -4.91 -12.54
N ILE A 99 -15.24 -6.00 -12.48
CA ILE A 99 -15.72 -6.61 -11.24
C ILE A 99 -14.57 -7.05 -10.32
N VAL A 100 -13.44 -7.49 -10.88
CA VAL A 100 -12.25 -7.88 -10.10
C VAL A 100 -11.67 -6.67 -9.37
N GLY A 101 -11.66 -5.50 -10.02
CA GLY A 101 -11.24 -4.24 -9.40
C GLY A 101 -12.11 -3.84 -8.22
N LEU A 102 -13.43 -4.06 -8.30
CA LEU A 102 -14.35 -3.82 -7.18
C LEU A 102 -14.09 -4.78 -6.02
N TYR A 103 -13.83 -6.07 -6.29
CA TYR A 103 -13.44 -7.02 -5.25
C TYR A 103 -12.13 -6.60 -4.57
N SER A 104 -11.13 -6.17 -5.34
CA SER A 104 -9.86 -5.66 -4.81
C SER A 104 -9.98 -4.35 -4.04
N SER A 105 -11.00 -3.52 -4.30
CA SER A 105 -11.27 -2.29 -3.54
C SER A 105 -12.09 -2.51 -2.26
N PHE A 106 -12.72 -3.68 -2.09
CA PHE A 106 -13.57 -3.97 -0.93
C PHE A 106 -12.94 -4.97 0.04
N VAL A 107 -12.49 -6.12 -0.48
CA VAL A 107 -12.04 -7.25 0.36
C VAL A 107 -10.75 -6.96 1.12
N PRO A 108 -9.68 -6.43 0.50
CA PRO A 108 -8.44 -6.09 1.22
C PRO A 108 -8.61 -5.03 2.34
N PRO A 109 -9.31 -3.89 2.14
CA PRO A 109 -9.55 -2.95 3.24
C PRO A 109 -10.39 -3.56 4.37
N LEU A 110 -11.35 -4.44 4.09
CA LEU A 110 -12.10 -5.15 5.13
C LEU A 110 -11.18 -6.02 5.99
N ILE A 111 -10.32 -6.83 5.35
CA ILE A 111 -9.32 -7.65 6.05
C ILE A 111 -8.34 -6.76 6.84
N TYR A 112 -7.89 -5.66 6.23
CA TYR A 112 -6.98 -4.71 6.86
C TYR A 112 -7.62 -3.99 8.06
N SER A 113 -8.92 -3.73 8.08
CA SER A 113 -9.58 -3.13 9.24
C SER A 113 -9.51 -4.00 10.50
N ILE A 114 -9.37 -5.32 10.33
CA ILE A 114 -9.29 -6.31 11.41
C ILE A 114 -7.84 -6.55 11.84
N LEU A 115 -6.93 -6.69 10.87
CA LEU A 115 -5.53 -7.08 11.08
C LEU A 115 -4.55 -5.90 11.11
N GLY A 116 -4.96 -4.75 10.60
CA GLY A 116 -4.11 -3.58 10.38
C GLY A 116 -3.77 -2.86 11.67
N SER A 117 -2.49 -2.47 11.80
CA SER A 117 -2.00 -1.70 12.93
C SER A 117 -2.30 -0.20 12.82
N SER A 118 -2.50 0.33 11.61
CA SER A 118 -2.79 1.74 11.38
C SER A 118 -4.26 1.99 11.05
N ARG A 119 -4.91 2.85 11.85
CA ARG A 119 -6.32 3.21 11.69
C ARG A 119 -6.59 4.15 10.50
N HIS A 120 -5.55 4.80 9.97
CA HIS A 120 -5.68 5.82 8.93
C HIS A 120 -5.22 5.35 7.54
N LEU A 121 -4.69 4.12 7.44
CA LEU A 121 -4.22 3.60 6.16
C LEU A 121 -5.40 3.09 5.34
N ALA A 122 -5.60 3.68 4.17
CA ALA A 122 -6.51 3.16 3.15
C ALA A 122 -5.76 2.15 2.28
N VAL A 123 -6.24 0.91 2.25
CA VAL A 123 -5.71 -0.16 1.40
C VAL A 123 -6.62 -0.34 0.20
N GLY A 124 -6.05 -0.46 -0.99
CA GLY A 124 -6.80 -0.67 -2.23
C GLY A 124 -5.90 -0.98 -3.41
N PRO A 125 -6.48 -1.16 -4.61
CA PRO A 125 -5.71 -1.42 -5.82
C PRO A 125 -4.87 -0.19 -6.19
N VAL A 126 -3.69 -0.44 -6.76
CA VAL A 126 -2.72 0.59 -7.15
C VAL A 126 -2.44 0.47 -8.64
N SER A 127 -2.42 1.61 -9.34
CA SER A 127 -2.30 1.67 -10.80
C SER A 127 -1.02 1.03 -11.34
N ILE A 128 0.10 1.26 -10.68
CA ILE A 128 1.42 0.73 -11.08
C ILE A 128 1.40 -0.80 -11.02
N ALA A 129 0.90 -1.38 -9.92
CA ALA A 129 0.82 -2.82 -9.76
C ALA A 129 -0.11 -3.45 -10.80
N SER A 130 -1.26 -2.83 -11.09
CA SER A 130 -2.19 -3.27 -12.11
C SER A 130 -1.56 -3.27 -13.51
N LEU A 131 -0.84 -2.21 -13.87
CA LEU A 131 -0.17 -2.12 -15.16
C LEU A 131 0.92 -3.19 -15.30
N VAL A 132 1.81 -3.32 -14.31
CA VAL A 132 2.91 -4.30 -14.33
C VAL A 132 2.37 -5.73 -14.42
N MET A 133 1.31 -6.04 -13.66
CA MET A 133 0.62 -7.31 -13.76
C MET A 133 0.07 -7.52 -15.19
N GLY A 134 -0.64 -6.53 -15.72
CA GLY A 134 -1.20 -6.56 -17.07
C GLY A 134 -0.14 -6.84 -18.14
N THR A 135 0.98 -6.11 -18.10
CA THR A 135 2.08 -6.28 -19.07
C THR A 135 2.74 -7.65 -18.95
N MET A 136 3.05 -8.11 -17.72
CA MET A 136 3.74 -9.39 -17.52
C MET A 136 2.86 -10.59 -17.88
N LEU A 137 1.56 -10.54 -17.58
CA LEU A 137 0.65 -11.62 -17.95
C LEU A 137 0.39 -11.66 -19.45
N SER A 138 0.32 -10.50 -20.11
CA SER A 138 0.06 -10.42 -21.56
C SER A 138 1.23 -10.94 -22.40
N GLU A 139 2.45 -11.01 -21.84
CA GLU A 139 3.60 -11.66 -22.48
C GLU A 139 3.49 -13.20 -22.49
N VAL A 140 2.70 -13.78 -21.58
CA VAL A 140 2.56 -15.24 -21.42
C VAL A 140 1.26 -15.74 -22.06
N VAL A 141 0.15 -15.02 -21.87
CA VAL A 141 -1.18 -15.40 -22.34
C VAL A 141 -1.89 -14.17 -22.91
N SER A 142 -2.46 -14.30 -24.11
CA SER A 142 -3.31 -13.27 -24.70
C SER A 142 -4.65 -13.20 -23.97
N TYR A 143 -5.00 -12.02 -23.43
CA TYR A 143 -6.27 -11.82 -22.73
C TYR A 143 -7.50 -11.96 -23.66
N SER A 144 -7.32 -11.72 -24.97
CA SER A 144 -8.39 -11.79 -25.97
C SER A 144 -8.69 -13.21 -26.41
N GLU A 145 -7.68 -14.06 -26.48
CA GLU A 145 -7.81 -15.45 -26.96
C GLU A 145 -8.25 -16.39 -25.83
N GLU A 146 -7.69 -16.22 -24.62
CA GLU A 146 -7.95 -17.10 -23.49
C GLU A 146 -8.25 -16.32 -22.19
N PRO A 147 -9.39 -15.62 -22.09
CA PRO A 147 -9.72 -14.75 -20.95
C PRO A 147 -9.84 -15.50 -19.62
N ILE A 148 -10.30 -16.75 -19.64
CA ILE A 148 -10.44 -17.59 -18.44
C ILE A 148 -9.06 -18.00 -17.91
N LEU A 149 -8.14 -18.36 -18.80
CA LEU A 149 -6.77 -18.73 -18.41
C LEU A 149 -6.03 -17.51 -17.87
N TYR A 150 -6.16 -16.35 -18.53
CA TYR A 150 -5.60 -15.08 -18.08
C TYR A 150 -6.04 -14.73 -16.65
N LEU A 151 -7.35 -14.85 -16.36
CA LEU A 151 -7.89 -14.59 -15.03
C LEU A 151 -7.34 -15.56 -13.97
N LYS A 152 -7.24 -16.85 -14.29
CA LYS A 152 -6.64 -17.85 -13.38
C LYS A 152 -5.17 -17.55 -13.09
N LEU A 153 -4.42 -17.12 -14.11
CA LEU A 153 -3.03 -16.74 -13.96
C LEU A 153 -2.88 -15.51 -13.06
N ALA A 154 -3.74 -14.50 -13.23
CA ALA A 154 -3.78 -13.30 -12.39
C ALA A 154 -4.04 -13.63 -10.91
N PHE A 155 -5.01 -14.50 -10.63
CA PHE A 155 -5.27 -14.94 -9.25
C PHE A 155 -4.11 -15.76 -8.68
N THR A 156 -3.49 -16.63 -9.47
CA THR A 156 -2.35 -17.44 -9.04
C THR A 156 -1.13 -16.57 -8.73
N ALA A 157 -0.80 -15.62 -9.61
CA ALA A 157 0.27 -14.66 -9.40
C ALA A 157 0.02 -13.82 -8.15
N THR A 158 -1.21 -13.35 -7.96
CA THR A 158 -1.61 -12.57 -6.76
C THR A 158 -1.49 -13.41 -5.48
N PHE A 159 -1.86 -14.68 -5.53
CA PHE A 159 -1.73 -15.60 -4.40
C PHE A 159 -0.25 -15.80 -4.00
N PHE A 160 0.64 -16.07 -4.96
CA PHE A 160 2.07 -16.20 -4.68
C PHE A 160 2.71 -14.90 -4.22
N ALA A 161 2.31 -13.75 -4.79
CA ALA A 161 2.75 -12.45 -4.31
C ALA A 161 2.34 -12.21 -2.85
N GLY A 162 1.10 -12.57 -2.49
CA GLY A 162 0.62 -12.50 -1.11
C GLY A 162 1.37 -13.45 -0.16
N LEU A 163 1.64 -14.68 -0.59
CA LEU A 163 2.43 -15.65 0.19
C LEU A 163 3.87 -15.18 0.40
N PHE A 164 4.48 -14.61 -0.62
CA PHE A 164 5.81 -14.01 -0.53
C PHE A 164 5.81 -12.83 0.43
N GLN A 165 4.85 -11.91 0.31
CA GLN A 165 4.71 -10.77 1.22
C GLN A 165 4.45 -11.21 2.66
N ALA A 166 3.61 -12.22 2.88
CA ALA A 166 3.37 -12.81 4.20
C ALA A 166 4.65 -13.43 4.78
N SER A 167 5.44 -14.12 3.96
CA SER A 167 6.73 -14.70 4.37
C SER A 167 7.73 -13.62 4.77
N LEU A 168 7.84 -12.53 4.01
CA LEU A 168 8.68 -11.38 4.38
C LEU A 168 8.20 -10.74 5.70
N GLY A 169 6.89 -10.65 5.92
CA GLY A 169 6.29 -10.17 7.16
C GLY A 169 6.59 -11.06 8.36
N LEU A 170 6.49 -12.39 8.20
CA LEU A 170 6.82 -13.37 9.25
C LEU A 170 8.30 -13.34 9.62
N LEU A 171 9.18 -13.18 8.63
CA LEU A 171 10.61 -12.99 8.83
C LEU A 171 10.99 -11.59 9.36
N ARG A 172 10.00 -10.71 9.54
CA ARG A 172 10.16 -9.31 9.98
C ARG A 172 11.18 -8.54 9.15
N LEU A 173 11.21 -8.80 7.84
CA LEU A 173 12.12 -8.13 6.90
C LEU A 173 11.71 -6.68 6.58
N GLY A 174 10.77 -6.11 7.34
CA GLY A 174 10.41 -4.69 7.26
C GLY A 174 11.58 -3.75 7.53
N PHE A 175 12.58 -4.19 8.31
CA PHE A 175 13.80 -3.43 8.59
C PHE A 175 14.56 -3.01 7.31
N ILE A 176 14.38 -3.75 6.21
CA ILE A 176 15.02 -3.43 4.92
C ILE A 176 14.59 -2.03 4.43
N ILE A 177 13.39 -1.59 4.80
CA ILE A 177 12.86 -0.27 4.46
C ILE A 177 13.68 0.83 5.15
N ASP A 178 14.21 0.59 6.35
CA ASP A 178 15.03 1.56 7.10
C ASP A 178 16.42 1.77 6.46
N PHE A 179 16.86 0.83 5.61
CA PHE A 179 18.09 0.98 4.82
C PHE A 179 17.89 1.82 3.55
N LEU A 180 16.64 2.13 3.17
CA LEU A 180 16.37 3.01 2.03
C LEU A 180 16.60 4.46 2.42
N SER A 181 17.42 5.17 1.63
CA SER A 181 17.69 6.58 1.90
C SER A 181 16.40 7.40 1.78
N LYS A 182 16.25 8.39 2.67
CA LYS A 182 15.11 9.32 2.62
C LYS A 182 14.99 10.00 1.25
N ALA A 183 16.11 10.31 0.60
CA ALA A 183 16.14 10.89 -0.75
C ALA A 183 15.57 9.92 -1.81
N THR A 184 15.90 8.63 -1.72
CA THR A 184 15.38 7.60 -2.64
C THR A 184 13.87 7.42 -2.47
N LEU A 185 13.38 7.37 -1.22
CA LEU A 185 11.95 7.27 -0.94
C LEU A 185 11.18 8.48 -1.47
N ILE A 186 11.69 9.69 -1.26
CA ILE A 186 11.07 10.92 -1.79
C ILE A 186 11.09 10.93 -3.32
N GLY A 187 12.21 10.56 -3.95
CA GLY A 187 12.32 10.49 -5.41
C GLY A 187 11.35 9.48 -6.03
N PHE A 188 11.24 8.29 -5.43
CA PHE A 188 10.28 7.27 -5.86
C PHE A 188 8.83 7.73 -5.68
N MET A 189 8.49 8.35 -4.55
CA MET A 189 7.15 8.91 -4.33
C MET A 189 6.83 10.04 -5.32
N ALA A 190 7.77 10.94 -5.59
CA ALA A 190 7.59 12.01 -6.57
C ALA A 190 7.38 11.46 -7.98
N GLY A 191 8.20 10.48 -8.40
CA GLY A 191 8.03 9.79 -9.68
C GLY A 191 6.69 9.07 -9.77
N SER A 192 6.30 8.35 -8.72
CA SER A 192 5.00 7.67 -8.64
C SER A 192 3.84 8.67 -8.72
N ALA A 193 3.94 9.83 -8.04
CA ALA A 193 2.92 10.87 -8.09
C ALA A 193 2.75 11.47 -9.50
N VAL A 194 3.85 11.68 -10.23
CA VAL A 194 3.82 12.12 -11.64
C VAL A 194 3.13 11.06 -12.50
N ILE A 195 3.50 9.78 -12.37
CA ILE A 195 2.91 8.69 -13.15
C ILE A 195 1.42 8.54 -12.85
N VAL A 196 1.01 8.57 -11.58
CA VAL A 196 -0.40 8.52 -11.19
C VAL A 196 -1.16 9.71 -11.77
N SER A 197 -0.61 10.93 -11.70
CA SER A 197 -1.23 12.13 -12.28
C SER A 197 -1.43 12.00 -13.79
N LEU A 198 -0.42 11.48 -14.50
CA LEU A 198 -0.52 11.20 -15.94
C LEU A 198 -1.54 10.10 -16.25
N GLN A 199 -1.69 9.10 -15.40
CA GLN A 199 -2.71 8.05 -15.55
C GLN A 199 -4.14 8.56 -15.30
N GLN A 200 -4.32 9.55 -14.42
CA GLN A 200 -5.62 10.21 -14.25
C GLN A 200 -6.02 11.02 -15.50
N LEU A 201 -5.05 11.45 -16.31
CA LEU A 201 -5.30 12.21 -17.53
C LEU A 201 -6.10 11.41 -18.57
N LYS A 202 -5.93 10.08 -18.64
CA LYS A 202 -6.78 9.18 -19.45
C LYS A 202 -8.26 9.35 -19.10
N GLY A 203 -8.58 9.29 -17.81
CA GLY A 203 -9.95 9.42 -17.31
C GLY A 203 -10.50 10.84 -17.49
N LEU A 204 -9.66 11.87 -17.30
CA LEU A 204 -10.05 13.27 -17.47
C LEU A 204 -10.34 13.64 -18.93
N LEU A 205 -9.53 13.13 -19.86
CA LEU A 205 -9.62 13.46 -21.29
C LEU A 205 -10.59 12.55 -22.07
N GLY A 206 -10.99 11.41 -21.50
CA GLY A 206 -11.93 10.48 -22.15
C GLY A 206 -11.33 9.66 -23.30
N ILE A 207 -10.00 9.60 -23.41
CA ILE A 207 -9.29 8.91 -24.49
C ILE A 207 -9.49 7.40 -24.35
N VAL A 208 -10.05 6.76 -25.39
CA VAL A 208 -10.38 5.34 -25.39
C VAL A 208 -9.12 4.51 -25.62
N HIS A 209 -8.23 4.99 -26.50
CA HIS A 209 -6.95 4.34 -26.84
C HIS A 209 -5.78 4.97 -26.08
N PHE A 210 -5.60 4.57 -24.81
CA PHE A 210 -4.47 5.02 -24.01
C PHE A 210 -3.36 3.97 -23.96
N THR A 211 -2.12 4.42 -24.11
CA THR A 211 -0.95 3.55 -24.12
C THR A 211 -0.85 2.66 -22.87
N SER A 212 -0.39 1.42 -23.06
CA SER A 212 -0.07 0.47 -21.98
C SER A 212 1.33 0.68 -21.39
N LYS A 213 2.11 1.64 -21.90
CA LYS A 213 3.49 1.89 -21.47
C LYS A 213 3.54 2.92 -20.34
N MET A 214 4.34 2.64 -19.30
CA MET A 214 4.51 3.49 -18.10
C MET A 214 5.37 4.75 -18.34
N GLY A 215 6.02 4.85 -19.49
CA GLY A 215 6.94 5.94 -19.80
C GLY A 215 6.21 7.28 -19.98
N ILE A 216 6.79 8.35 -19.42
CA ILE A 216 6.30 9.72 -19.58
C ILE A 216 6.18 10.08 -21.06
N ILE A 217 7.16 9.69 -21.88
CA ILE A 217 7.19 9.97 -23.32
C ILE A 217 6.01 9.28 -24.05
N PRO A 218 5.80 7.95 -23.93
CA PRO A 218 4.63 7.28 -24.48
C PRO A 218 3.29 7.89 -24.05
N VAL A 219 3.16 8.27 -22.78
CA VAL A 219 1.91 8.82 -22.24
C VAL A 219 1.64 10.22 -22.79
N LEU A 220 2.63 11.10 -22.78
CA LEU A 220 2.51 12.44 -23.35
C LEU A 220 2.26 12.35 -24.87
N SER A 221 2.99 11.49 -25.58
CA SER A 221 2.77 11.25 -27.01
C SER A 221 1.34 10.79 -27.28
N SER A 222 0.83 9.82 -26.51
CA SER A 222 -0.56 9.33 -26.64
C SER A 222 -1.59 10.43 -26.42
N VAL A 223 -1.36 11.36 -25.48
CA VAL A 223 -2.23 12.52 -25.23
C VAL A 223 -2.22 13.53 -26.38
N PHE A 224 -1.03 13.83 -26.95
CA PHE A 224 -0.90 14.77 -28.06
C PHE A 224 -1.40 14.19 -29.40
N GLU A 225 -1.23 12.89 -29.59
CA GLU A 225 -1.61 12.17 -30.81
C GLU A 225 -3.13 11.93 -30.85
N HIS A 226 -3.75 11.57 -29.71
CA HIS A 226 -5.19 11.34 -29.60
C HIS A 226 -5.94 12.59 -29.09
N ARG A 227 -5.38 13.79 -29.30
CA ARG A 227 -6.00 15.07 -28.93
C ARG A 227 -7.38 15.29 -29.56
N GLU A 228 -7.69 14.58 -30.64
CA GLU A 228 -8.99 14.65 -31.32
C GLU A 228 -10.05 13.71 -30.71
N GLU A 229 -9.63 12.73 -29.90
CA GLU A 229 -10.55 11.94 -29.04
C GLU A 229 -10.89 12.69 -27.74
N VAL A 230 -10.14 13.75 -27.41
CA VAL A 230 -10.31 14.53 -26.19
C VAL A 230 -11.62 15.30 -26.28
N ARG A 231 -12.65 14.75 -25.63
CA ARG A 231 -14.05 15.18 -25.73
C ARG A 231 -14.57 15.19 -27.17
N GLY A 232 -15.13 14.06 -27.59
CA GLY A 232 -16.27 14.06 -28.50
C GLY A 232 -17.41 14.89 -27.90
N PHE A 233 -17.42 16.19 -28.19
CA PHE A 233 -18.60 17.05 -28.17
C PHE A 233 -19.38 16.94 -29.48
N ASN A 234 -19.27 15.81 -30.20
CA ASN A 234 -20.17 15.47 -31.29
C ASN A 234 -21.18 14.45 -30.78
N TYR A 235 -22.18 14.98 -30.06
CA TYR A 235 -23.52 14.44 -30.17
C TYR A 235 -24.05 14.88 -31.54
N GLU A 236 -23.81 14.10 -32.59
CA GLU A 236 -24.69 14.13 -33.76
C GLU A 236 -24.93 12.68 -34.21
N GLU A 237 -26.19 12.27 -34.00
CA GLU A 237 -26.95 11.07 -34.42
C GLU A 237 -26.60 9.68 -33.87
#